data_AF-A0A1B6NUV1-F1
#
_entry.id   AF-A0A1B6NUV1-F1
#
_cell.length_a   1.000
_cell.length_b   1.000
_cell.length_c   1.000
_cell.angle_alpha   90.00
_cell.angle_beta   90.00
_cell.angle_gamma   90.00
#
_symmetry.space_group_name_H-M   'P 1'
#
loop_
_entity.id
_entity.type
_entity.pdbx_description
1 polymer ?
#
loop_
_entity_poly.entity_id
_entity_poly.type
_entity_poly.pdbx_seq_one_letter_code
_entity_poly.pdbx_strand_id
1 'polypeptide(L)'
;MACVLYDDNCIISDIVWFKQLRDKAESVKHQGDSLNGKDRGEQAMYLAPLDQEQIRLELEEIPLHITHIALIANSYHGHSLSRVKKGEIHLSDDEGNRCFEVNLKQLPRDCKTLWVAHLRRSVDDWHLTLQNLPLSAEDLSKAAQEVAHELARALPIPQGI
;
A
#
# COMPACT_ATOMS: atom_id res chain seq x y z
N MET A 1 -5.41 -4.58 2.55
CA MET A 1 -4.33 -3.71 2.08
C MET A 1 -4.59 -2.29 2.55
N ALA A 2 -3.54 -1.47 2.59
CA ALA A 2 -3.63 -0.06 2.94
C ALA A 2 -2.61 0.75 2.13
N CYS A 3 -2.97 2.00 1.86
CA CYS A 3 -2.10 3.01 1.27
C CYS A 3 -1.96 4.15 2.26
N VAL A 4 -0.72 4.48 2.64
CA VAL A 4 -0.42 5.55 3.58
C VAL A 4 0.29 6.68 2.84
N LEU A 5 -0.21 7.90 3.01
CA LEU A 5 0.33 9.12 2.40
C LEU A 5 1.11 9.88 3.48
N TYR A 6 2.36 10.24 3.21
CA TYR A 6 3.21 11.01 4.11
C TYR A 6 3.72 12.29 3.45
N ASP A 7 3.93 13.30 4.29
CA ASP A 7 4.61 14.53 3.89
C ASP A 7 6.14 14.37 3.82
N ASP A 8 6.84 15.46 3.50
CA ASP A 8 8.30 15.56 3.43
C ASP A 8 9.02 15.26 4.75
N ASN A 9 8.34 15.43 5.88
CA ASN A 9 8.85 15.12 7.20
C ASN A 9 8.53 13.67 7.62
N CYS A 10 8.04 12.84 6.69
CA CYS A 10 7.57 11.48 6.94
C CYS A 10 6.42 11.41 7.95
N ILE A 11 5.63 12.48 8.09
CA ILE A 11 4.45 12.52 8.95
C ILE A 11 3.25 12.01 8.15
N ILE A 12 2.45 11.14 8.77
CA ILE A 12 1.24 10.59 8.15
C ILE A 12 0.23 11.71 7.91
N SER A 13 -0.07 11.95 6.63
CA SER A 13 -1.09 12.89 6.18
C SER A 13 -2.46 12.21 6.00
N ASP A 14 -2.47 10.98 5.49
CA ASP A 14 -3.70 10.20 5.30
C ASP A 14 -3.45 8.68 5.26
N ILE A 15 -4.49 7.88 5.53
CA ILE A 15 -4.47 6.42 5.45
C ILE A 15 -5.73 5.94 4.73
N VAL A 16 -5.56 5.31 3.58
CA VAL A 16 -6.63 4.69 2.79
C VAL A 16 -6.62 3.18 2.98
N TRP A 17 -7.75 2.63 3.44
CA TRP A 17 -7.94 1.21 3.77
C TRP A 17 -9.43 0.87 3.83
N PHE A 18 -9.82 -0.38 4.12
CA PHE A 18 -11.23 -0.80 4.05
C PHE A 18 -12.21 0.03 4.91
N LYS A 19 -11.76 0.69 5.99
CA LYS A 19 -12.62 1.61 6.80
C LYS A 19 -12.64 3.05 6.30
N GLN A 20 -11.70 3.43 5.44
CA GLN A 20 -11.61 4.75 4.83
C GLN A 20 -11.21 4.57 3.37
N LEU A 21 -12.20 4.46 2.49
CA LEU A 21 -12.01 4.00 1.11
C LEU A 21 -11.36 5.04 0.18
N ARG A 22 -11.24 6.29 0.63
CA ARG A 22 -10.71 7.40 -0.16
C ARG A 22 -9.86 8.29 0.74
N ASP A 23 -8.81 8.87 0.17
CA ASP A 23 -8.10 9.99 0.78
C ASP A 23 -8.92 11.28 0.63
N LYS A 24 -8.48 12.34 1.31
CA LYS A 24 -9.14 13.66 1.25
C LYS A 24 -9.15 14.30 -0.14
N ALA A 25 -8.16 14.00 -0.99
CA ALA A 25 -8.06 14.58 -2.33
C ALA A 25 -8.70 13.69 -3.41
N GLU A 26 -9.29 12.55 -3.03
CA GLU A 26 -9.81 11.53 -3.95
C GLU A 26 -8.78 11.01 -4.97
N SER A 27 -7.50 11.16 -4.68
CA SER A 27 -6.37 10.69 -5.50
C SER A 27 -6.04 9.21 -5.25
N VAL A 28 -6.49 8.63 -4.13
CA VAL A 28 -6.30 7.23 -3.76
C VAL A 28 -7.64 6.60 -3.40
N LYS A 29 -7.98 5.50 -4.08
CA LYS A 29 -9.31 4.86 -4.00
C LYS A 29 -9.18 3.35 -3.74
N HIS A 30 -9.65 2.91 -2.59
CA HIS A 30 -9.82 1.50 -2.24
C HIS A 30 -11.17 0.96 -2.75
N GLN A 31 -11.18 -0.14 -3.49
CA GLN A 31 -12.39 -0.74 -4.08
C GLN A 31 -13.22 -1.59 -3.10
N GLY A 32 -13.05 -1.36 -1.79
CA GLY A 32 -13.58 -2.22 -0.72
C GLY A 32 -12.91 -3.60 -0.60
N ASP A 33 -13.10 -4.22 0.56
CA ASP A 33 -12.67 -5.58 0.89
C ASP A 33 -13.90 -6.50 0.77
N SER A 34 -14.08 -7.15 -0.39
CA SER A 34 -15.16 -8.12 -0.56
C SER A 34 -14.56 -9.52 -0.47
N LEU A 35 -14.88 -10.23 0.62
CA LEU A 35 -14.45 -11.60 0.87
C LEU A 35 -14.82 -12.57 -0.28
N ASN A 36 -15.83 -12.22 -1.09
CA ASN A 36 -16.39 -13.09 -2.12
C ASN A 36 -16.50 -12.42 -3.51
N GLY A 37 -16.09 -11.16 -3.67
CA GLY A 37 -16.25 -10.37 -4.90
C GLY A 37 -17.71 -10.10 -5.33
N LYS A 38 -18.71 -10.64 -4.62
CA LYS A 38 -20.14 -10.58 -4.98
C LYS A 38 -20.76 -9.20 -4.79
N ASP A 39 -20.15 -8.38 -3.94
CA ASP A 39 -20.70 -7.07 -3.57
C ASP A 39 -20.26 -5.97 -4.55
N ARG A 40 -19.49 -6.33 -5.60
CA ARG A 40 -18.97 -5.40 -6.62
C ARG A 40 -19.88 -5.21 -7.85
N GLY A 41 -21.09 -5.75 -7.82
CA GLY A 41 -22.12 -5.57 -8.86
C GLY A 41 -21.74 -6.15 -10.23
N GLU A 42 -22.49 -5.78 -11.28
CA GLU A 42 -22.30 -6.28 -12.66
C GLU A 42 -20.91 -5.96 -13.25
N GLN A 43 -20.18 -4.99 -12.67
CA GLN A 43 -18.81 -4.65 -13.07
C GLN A 43 -17.78 -5.74 -12.75
N ALA A 44 -18.10 -6.66 -11.83
CA ALA A 44 -17.24 -7.82 -11.53
C ALA A 44 -17.25 -8.90 -12.62
N MET A 45 -18.19 -8.86 -13.57
CA MET A 45 -18.36 -9.91 -14.58
C MET A 45 -17.49 -9.74 -15.84
N TYR A 46 -16.92 -8.56 -16.09
CA TYR A 46 -16.35 -8.22 -17.41
C TYR A 46 -14.86 -7.84 -17.43
N LEU A 47 -14.17 -7.81 -16.29
CA LEU A 47 -12.76 -7.42 -16.22
C LEU A 47 -11.88 -8.58 -15.75
N ALA A 48 -10.63 -8.58 -16.24
CA ALA A 48 -9.53 -9.51 -15.93
C ALA A 48 -9.55 -9.99 -14.46
N PRO A 49 -9.06 -11.21 -14.13
CA PRO A 49 -9.33 -11.87 -12.85
C PRO A 49 -9.31 -10.87 -11.69
N LEU A 50 -10.51 -10.48 -11.23
CA LEU A 50 -10.65 -9.37 -10.28
C LEU A 50 -9.90 -9.73 -9.02
N ASP A 51 -8.81 -9.01 -8.74
CA ASP A 51 -8.19 -9.09 -7.43
C ASP A 51 -9.25 -8.83 -6.36
N GLN A 52 -9.26 -9.66 -5.33
CA GLN A 52 -10.25 -9.55 -4.25
C GLN A 52 -10.21 -8.17 -3.60
N GLU A 53 -9.03 -7.54 -3.58
CA GLU A 53 -8.79 -6.22 -3.02
C GLU A 53 -7.92 -5.40 -3.98
N GLN A 54 -8.31 -4.15 -4.24
CA GLN A 54 -7.55 -3.23 -5.10
C GLN A 54 -7.56 -1.83 -4.49
N ILE A 55 -6.40 -1.16 -4.55
CA ILE A 55 -6.24 0.27 -4.28
C ILE A 55 -5.72 0.91 -5.57
N ARG A 56 -6.42 1.91 -6.09
CA ARG A 56 -6.00 2.70 -7.25
C ARG A 56 -5.43 4.04 -6.80
N LEU A 57 -4.33 4.45 -7.43
CA LEU A 57 -3.64 5.70 -7.17
C LEU A 57 -3.61 6.50 -8.48
N GLU A 58 -4.24 7.68 -8.47
CA GLU A 58 -4.17 8.68 -9.53
C GLU A 58 -2.99 9.61 -9.19
N LEU A 59 -1.78 9.20 -9.59
CA LEU A 59 -0.51 9.82 -9.15
C LEU A 59 -0.39 11.32 -9.49
N GLU A 60 -1.04 11.75 -10.57
CA GLU A 60 -1.11 13.16 -10.99
C GLU A 60 -1.98 14.02 -10.06
N GLU A 61 -2.97 13.42 -9.41
CA GLU A 61 -3.92 14.09 -8.51
C GLU A 61 -3.45 14.08 -7.04
N ILE A 62 -2.37 13.35 -6.73
CA ILE A 62 -1.83 13.32 -5.36
C ILE A 62 -1.35 14.73 -4.99
N PRO A 63 -1.79 15.31 -3.86
CA PRO A 63 -1.40 16.65 -3.44
C PRO A 63 0.13 16.83 -3.34
N LEU A 64 0.61 18.03 -3.71
CA LEU A 64 2.05 18.33 -3.78
C LEU A 64 2.79 18.18 -2.43
N HIS A 65 2.10 18.37 -1.31
CA HIS A 65 2.70 18.20 0.02
C HIS A 65 2.96 16.73 0.38
N ILE A 66 2.33 15.78 -0.32
CA ILE A 66 2.59 14.35 -0.15
C ILE A 66 3.82 13.99 -0.99
N THR A 67 4.87 13.53 -0.33
CA THR A 67 6.14 13.20 -0.97
C THR A 67 6.49 11.73 -0.87
N HIS A 68 5.84 10.98 0.03
CA HIS A 68 6.02 9.54 0.18
C HIS A 68 4.66 8.83 0.24
N ILE A 69 4.56 7.69 -0.43
CA ILE A 69 3.39 6.80 -0.38
C ILE A 69 3.87 5.39 -0.04
N ALA A 70 3.31 4.78 1.00
CA ALA A 70 3.61 3.38 1.34
C ALA A 70 2.41 2.48 1.08
N LEU A 71 2.68 1.32 0.46
CA LEU A 71 1.72 0.25 0.27
C LEU A 71 1.97 -0.83 1.34
N ILE A 72 0.98 -1.07 2.19
CA ILE A 72 1.07 -1.99 3.33
C ILE A 72 0.02 -3.09 3.19
N ALA A 73 0.44 -4.34 3.33
CA ALA A 73 -0.45 -5.46 3.53
C ALA A 73 -0.50 -5.78 5.02
N ASN A 74 -1.68 -5.76 5.62
CA ASN A 74 -1.89 -6.07 7.03
C ASN A 74 -3.05 -7.05 7.17
N SER A 75 -2.85 -8.07 8.01
CA SER A 75 -3.89 -9.05 8.35
C SER A 75 -4.78 -8.52 9.47
N TYR A 76 -5.98 -8.08 9.11
CA TYR A 76 -6.94 -7.51 10.07
C TYR A 76 -7.33 -8.48 11.19
N HIS A 77 -7.39 -9.79 10.90
CA HIS A 77 -7.72 -10.83 11.88
C HIS A 77 -6.49 -11.38 12.63
N GLY A 78 -5.29 -10.80 12.43
CA GLY A 78 -4.08 -11.19 13.14
C GLY A 78 -3.53 -12.58 12.76
N HIS A 79 -4.04 -13.18 11.69
CA HIS A 79 -3.46 -14.41 11.13
C HIS A 79 -2.27 -14.08 10.24
N SER A 80 -1.24 -14.94 10.21
CA SER A 80 -0.12 -14.71 9.29
C SER A 80 -0.59 -14.75 7.83
N LEU A 81 -0.06 -13.84 7.03
CA LEU A 81 -0.28 -13.74 5.59
C LEU A 81 0.12 -15.04 4.87
N SER A 82 1.09 -15.79 5.39
CA SER A 82 1.54 -17.04 4.78
C SER A 82 0.57 -18.22 4.99
N ARG A 83 -0.47 -18.07 5.82
CA ARG A 83 -1.47 -19.13 6.09
C ARG A 83 -2.46 -19.31 4.94
N VAL A 84 -2.53 -18.37 4.00
CA VAL A 84 -3.43 -18.47 2.85
C VAL A 84 -3.13 -19.72 2.01
N LYS A 85 -4.16 -20.30 1.37
CA LYS A 85 -3.98 -21.45 0.48
C LYS A 85 -3.28 -21.09 -0.82
N LYS A 86 -3.58 -19.91 -1.35
CA LYS A 86 -2.94 -19.23 -2.48
C LYS A 86 -3.20 -17.74 -2.27
N GLY A 87 -2.22 -16.89 -2.49
CA GLY A 87 -2.37 -15.45 -2.32
C GLY A 87 -1.15 -14.73 -2.85
N GLU A 88 -1.42 -13.61 -3.48
CA GLU A 88 -0.46 -12.80 -4.22
C GLU A 88 -0.83 -11.34 -4.02
N ILE A 89 0.18 -10.48 -3.90
CA ILE A 89 0.01 -9.04 -4.05
C ILE A 89 0.83 -8.63 -5.25
N HIS A 90 0.27 -7.84 -6.14
CA HIS A 90 1.02 -7.31 -7.27
C HIS A 90 0.77 -5.82 -7.41
N LEU A 91 1.69 -5.17 -8.12
CA LEU A 91 1.57 -3.79 -8.55
C LEU A 91 1.59 -3.77 -10.09
N SER A 92 0.66 -3.03 -10.67
CA SER A 92 0.57 -2.81 -12.11
C SER A 92 0.34 -1.34 -12.43
N ASP A 93 0.61 -0.95 -13.66
CA ASP A 93 0.09 0.29 -14.25
C ASP A 93 -1.40 0.14 -14.65
N ASP A 94 -1.94 1.18 -15.27
CA ASP A 94 -3.32 1.27 -15.77
C ASP A 94 -3.57 0.42 -17.02
N GLU A 95 -2.53 0.05 -17.76
CA GLU A 95 -2.58 -0.91 -18.87
C GLU A 95 -2.55 -2.37 -18.38
N GLY A 96 -2.27 -2.60 -17.09
CA GLY A 96 -2.21 -3.92 -16.46
C GLY A 96 -0.84 -4.59 -16.53
N ASN A 97 0.21 -3.85 -16.94
CA ASN A 97 1.58 -4.36 -16.92
C ASN A 97 2.06 -4.47 -15.47
N ARG A 98 2.37 -5.69 -15.04
CA ARG A 98 2.82 -5.97 -13.67
C ARG A 98 4.30 -5.63 -13.52
N CYS A 99 4.62 -4.75 -12.58
CA CYS A 99 6.00 -4.39 -12.27
C CYS A 99 6.56 -5.18 -11.07
N PHE A 100 5.69 -5.71 -10.21
CA PHE A 100 6.10 -6.46 -9.02
C PHE A 100 5.03 -7.43 -8.54
N GLU A 101 5.48 -8.53 -7.94
CA GLU A 101 4.65 -9.58 -7.36
C GLU A 101 5.26 -10.11 -6.05
N VAL A 102 4.42 -10.27 -5.02
CA VAL A 102 4.74 -10.94 -3.76
C VAL A 102 3.86 -12.16 -3.61
N ASN A 103 4.47 -13.34 -3.55
CA ASN A 103 3.77 -14.56 -3.19
C ASN A 103 3.64 -14.67 -1.66
N LEU A 104 2.41 -14.56 -1.14
CA LEU A 104 2.14 -14.54 0.29
C LEU A 104 2.60 -15.82 1.01
N LYS A 105 2.61 -16.98 0.31
CA LYS A 105 3.08 -18.25 0.88
C LYS A 105 4.57 -18.27 1.19
N GLN A 106 5.35 -17.44 0.49
CA GLN A 106 6.80 -17.37 0.63
C GLN A 106 7.23 -16.42 1.74
N LEU A 107 6.29 -15.67 2.32
CA LEU A 107 6.55 -14.81 3.47
C LEU A 107 6.89 -15.63 4.72
N PRO A 108 7.62 -15.05 5.69
CA PRO A 108 7.84 -15.67 7.00
C PRO A 108 6.53 -16.13 7.66
N ARG A 109 6.59 -17.25 8.40
CA ARG A 109 5.41 -17.94 8.97
C ARG A 109 4.61 -17.13 9.99
N ASP A 110 5.22 -16.09 10.53
CA ASP A 110 4.70 -15.16 11.52
C ASP A 110 4.45 -13.76 10.94
N CYS A 111 4.73 -13.54 9.65
CA CYS A 111 4.47 -12.27 8.99
C CYS A 111 2.96 -12.00 8.95
N LYS A 112 2.51 -10.98 9.69
CA LYS A 112 1.13 -10.47 9.72
C LYS A 112 0.99 -9.16 8.97
N THR A 113 2.09 -8.40 8.90
CA THR A 113 2.17 -7.10 8.26
C THR A 113 3.41 -7.05 7.38
N LEU A 114 3.24 -6.50 6.18
CA LEU A 114 4.26 -6.39 5.16
C LEU A 114 4.23 -4.98 4.58
N TRP A 115 5.36 -4.30 4.57
CA TRP A 115 5.58 -3.14 3.73
C TRP A 115 5.94 -3.62 2.32
N VAL A 116 4.99 -3.50 1.40
CA VAL A 116 5.10 -4.06 0.04
C VAL A 116 6.03 -3.21 -0.81
N ALA A 117 5.69 -1.93 -0.94
CA ALA A 117 6.39 -1.00 -1.78
C ALA A 117 6.23 0.44 -1.28
N HIS A 118 7.04 1.31 -1.83
CA HIS A 118 7.09 2.72 -1.51
C HIS A 118 7.26 3.55 -2.79
N LEU A 119 6.48 4.61 -2.92
CA LEU A 119 6.66 5.61 -3.97
C LEU A 119 7.21 6.89 -3.34
N ARG A 120 8.25 7.45 -3.93
CA ARG A 120 8.81 8.75 -3.57
C ARG A 120 8.59 9.74 -4.70
N ARG A 121 8.05 10.90 -4.37
CA ARG A 121 7.89 12.00 -5.33
C ARG A 121 9.26 12.56 -5.70
N SER A 122 9.49 12.71 -7.00
CA SER A 122 10.56 13.47 -7.62
C SER A 122 10.00 14.77 -8.22
N VAL A 123 10.82 15.56 -8.89
CA VAL A 123 10.38 16.85 -9.46
C VAL A 123 9.22 16.67 -10.43
N ASP A 124 9.32 15.70 -11.34
CA ASP A 124 8.35 15.46 -12.41
C ASP A 124 7.87 13.99 -12.49
N ASP A 125 8.19 13.16 -11.50
CA ASP A 125 7.92 11.72 -11.55
C ASP A 125 7.80 11.08 -10.16
N TRP A 126 7.44 9.80 -10.11
CA TRP A 126 7.42 8.96 -8.93
C TRP A 126 8.43 7.83 -9.03
N HIS A 127 9.32 7.74 -8.04
CA HIS A 127 10.23 6.62 -7.91
C HIS A 127 9.63 5.51 -7.06
N LEU A 128 9.36 4.36 -7.70
CA LEU A 128 8.94 3.14 -7.03
C LEU A 128 10.15 2.39 -6.45
N THR A 129 10.07 2.06 -5.16
CA THR A 129 10.99 1.17 -4.46
C THR A 129 10.23 -0.03 -3.92
N LEU A 130 10.69 -1.23 -4.29
CA LEU A 130 10.14 -2.49 -3.78
C LEU A 130 10.78 -2.79 -2.43
N GLN A 131 9.96 -2.93 -1.40
CA GLN A 131 10.43 -3.11 -0.02
C GLN A 131 10.36 -4.58 0.37
N ASN A 132 9.20 -5.21 0.16
CA ASN A 132 8.90 -6.59 0.57
C ASN A 132 9.39 -6.90 2.00
N LEU A 133 9.19 -5.95 2.92
CA LEU A 133 9.77 -5.97 4.26
C LEU A 133 8.71 -6.32 5.30
N PRO A 134 8.80 -7.46 5.99
CA PRO A 134 7.92 -7.76 7.12
C PRO A 134 8.07 -6.71 8.22
N LEU A 135 6.95 -6.20 8.71
CA LEU A 135 6.92 -5.23 9.81
C LEU A 135 6.61 -5.93 11.14
N SER A 136 7.10 -5.35 12.24
CA SER A 136 6.85 -5.87 13.59
C SER A 136 5.46 -5.48 14.10
N ALA A 137 4.94 -4.33 13.64
CA ALA A 137 3.62 -3.85 14.02
C ALA A 137 2.48 -4.70 13.43
N GLU A 138 1.56 -5.15 14.28
CA GLU A 138 0.38 -5.90 13.86
C GLU A 138 -0.84 -5.01 13.57
N ASP A 139 -0.85 -3.79 14.10
CA ASP A 139 -1.91 -2.80 13.87
C ASP A 139 -1.50 -1.86 12.73
N LEU A 140 -2.47 -1.49 11.86
CA LEU A 140 -2.21 -0.64 10.71
C LEU A 140 -1.63 0.73 11.09
N SER A 141 -2.13 1.36 12.16
CA SER A 141 -1.65 2.68 12.59
C SER A 141 -0.21 2.58 13.08
N LYS A 142 0.11 1.53 13.83
CA LYS A 142 1.49 1.28 14.28
C LYS A 142 2.41 0.92 13.11
N ALA A 143 1.93 0.18 12.12
CA ALA A 143 2.68 -0.16 10.92
C ALA A 143 2.99 1.09 10.08
N ALA A 144 2.04 2.00 9.94
CA ALA A 144 2.26 3.29 9.31
C ALA A 144 3.33 4.12 10.05
N GLN A 145 3.34 4.10 11.38
CA GLN A 145 4.37 4.76 12.18
C GLN A 145 5.74 4.08 12.06
N GLU A 146 5.79 2.74 12.00
CA GLU A 146 7.03 1.99 11.77
C GLU A 146 7.63 2.36 10.39
N VAL A 147 6.81 2.43 9.35
CA VAL A 147 7.24 2.88 8.02
C VAL A 147 7.71 4.34 8.03
N ALA A 148 6.99 5.24 8.72
CA ALA A 148 7.43 6.63 8.88
C ALA A 148 8.85 6.73 9.47
N HIS A 149 9.14 5.94 10.52
CA HIS A 149 10.47 5.91 11.13
C HIS A 149 11.55 5.39 10.17
N GLU A 150 11.26 4.33 9.40
CA GLU A 150 12.23 3.81 8.43
C GLU A 150 12.46 4.79 7.26
N LEU A 151 11.41 5.47 6.78
CA LEU A 151 11.54 6.53 5.77
C LEU A 151 12.38 7.69 6.28
N ALA A 152 12.13 8.15 7.51
CA ALA A 152 12.88 9.26 8.11
C ALA A 152 14.38 8.94 8.28
N ARG A 153 14.73 7.67 8.55
CA ARG A 153 16.14 7.23 8.61
C ARG A 153 16.83 7.25 7.24
N ALA A 154 16.07 7.06 6.17
CA ALA A 154 16.60 7.08 4.80
C ALA A 154 16.72 8.49 4.22
N LEU A 155 16.13 9.51 4.87
CA LEU A 155 16.29 10.89 4.46
C LEU A 155 17.74 11.37 4.70
N PRO A 156 18.30 12.18 3.80
CA PRO A 156 19.59 12.82 4.05
C PRO A 156 19.49 13.67 5.32
N ILE A 157 20.44 13.52 6.23
CA ILE A 157 20.57 14.42 7.37
C ILE A 157 20.75 15.83 6.80
N PRO A 158 19.93 16.83 7.19
CA PRO A 158 20.16 18.21 6.80
C PRO A 158 21.59 18.58 7.20
N GLN A 159 22.46 18.84 6.23
CA GLN A 159 23.75 19.41 6.52
C GLN A 159 23.47 20.81 7.05
N GLY A 160 23.58 20.98 8.37
CA GLY A 160 23.37 22.25 9.04
C GLY A 160 24.25 23.32 8.40
N ILE A 161 23.63 24.47 8.13
CA ILE A 161 24.29 25.70 7.65
C ILE A 161 24.97 26.39 8.82
#